data_AF-A0A7U6KGD9-F1
#
_entry.id   AF-A0A7U6KGD9-F1
#
_cell.length_a   1.000
_cell.length_b   1.000
_cell.length_c   1.000
_cell.angle_alpha   90.00
_cell.angle_beta   90.00
_cell.angle_gamma   90.00
#
_symmetry.space_group_name_H-M   'P 1'
#
loop_
_entity.id
_entity.type
_entity.pdbx_description
1 polymer ?
#
loop_
_entity_poly.entity_id
_entity_poly.type
_entity_poly.pdbx_seq_one_letter_code
_entity_poly.pdbx_strand_id
1 'polypeptide(L)' 'MNIFADELDYDDIDFSVYYNEDGEPEEIDEMDEERLKNIISTLERAIRMQPEHYNVEIWEEYLRECKKI' A
#
# COMPACT_ATOMS: atom_id res chain seq x y z
N MET A 1 8.62 3.40 14.45
CA MET A 1 8.71 4.38 13.35
C MET A 1 7.28 4.65 12.92
N ASN A 2 6.77 5.88 13.01
CA ASN A 2 5.47 6.20 12.41
C ASN A 2 5.70 6.18 10.90
N ILE A 3 5.10 5.22 10.21
CA ILE A 3 5.08 5.11 8.74
C ILE A 3 4.50 6.35 8.02
N PHE A 4 4.06 7.36 8.78
CA PHE A 4 3.43 8.59 8.30
C PHE A 4 4.15 9.88 8.75
N ALA A 5 5.38 9.78 9.26
CA ALA A 5 6.12 10.94 9.79
C ALA A 5 7.13 11.55 8.81
N ASP A 6 7.47 10.85 7.73
CA ASP A 6 8.23 11.40 6.61
C ASP A 6 7.23 11.79 5.51
N GLU A 7 7.37 12.99 4.96
CA GLU A 7 6.63 13.44 3.78
C GLU A 7 7.01 12.50 2.62
N LEU A 8 6.27 11.40 2.47
CA LEU A 8 6.42 10.47 1.36
C LEU A 8 5.91 11.21 0.12
N ASP A 9 6.77 11.55 -0.83
CA ASP A 9 6.33 12.15 -2.09
C ASP A 9 5.70 11.08 -2.98
N TYR A 10 4.56 11.40 -3.61
CA TYR A 10 3.82 10.46 -4.46
C TYR A 10 4.70 9.84 -5.55
N ASP A 11 5.58 10.67 -6.12
CA ASP A 11 6.47 10.31 -7.22
C ASP A 11 7.60 9.36 -6.79
N ASP A 12 7.84 9.22 -5.48
CA ASP A 12 8.86 8.33 -4.90
C ASP A 12 8.27 6.96 -4.51
N ILE A 13 6.97 6.74 -4.68
CA ILE A 13 6.29 5.49 -4.33
C ILE A 13 6.32 4.52 -5.52
N ASP A 14 6.94 3.36 -5.30
CA ASP A 14 6.82 2.23 -6.21
C ASP A 14 5.56 1.42 -5.88
N PHE A 15 4.51 1.57 -6.69
CA PHE A 15 3.24 0.87 -6.53
C PHE A 15 3.29 -0.60 -6.92
N SER A 16 4.39 -1.09 -7.48
CA SER A 16 4.59 -2.51 -7.78
C SER A 16 5.16 -3.30 -6.59
N VAL A 17 5.53 -2.61 -5.51
CA VAL A 17 6.17 -3.17 -4.33
C VAL A 17 5.37 -2.85 -3.08
N TYR A 18 5.21 -3.85 -2.21
CA TYR A 18 4.68 -3.66 -0.87
C TYR A 18 5.80 -3.83 0.17
N TYR A 19 5.89 -2.90 1.12
CA TYR A 19 6.81 -2.99 2.24
C TYR A 19 6.11 -3.60 3.45
N ASN A 20 6.63 -4.72 3.95
CA ASN A 20 6.04 -5.41 5.09
C ASN A 20 6.39 -4.74 6.44
N GLU A 21 5.96 -5.35 7.55
CA GLU A 21 6.16 -4.79 8.90
C GLU A 21 7.65 -4.65 9.29
N ASP A 22 8.52 -5.45 8.66
CA ASP A 22 9.97 -5.39 8.85
C ASP A 22 10.64 -4.36 7.91
N GLY A 23 9.87 -3.76 7.00
CA GLY A 23 10.35 -2.83 5.98
C GLY A 23 11.02 -3.51 4.80
N GLU A 24 10.84 -4.83 4.63
CA GLU A 24 11.37 -5.57 3.49
C GLU A 24 10.41 -5.43 2.30
N PRO A 25 10.95 -5.19 1.09
CA PRO A 25 10.15 -5.06 -0.12
C PRO A 25 9.71 -6.43 -0.63
N GLU A 26 8.47 -6.51 -1.10
CA GLU A 26 7.90 -7.69 -1.74
C GLU A 26 7.16 -7.29 -3.02
N GLU A 27 7.47 -7.96 -4.15
CA GLU A 27 6.85 -7.67 -5.45
C GLU A 27 5.41 -8.21 -5.47
N ILE A 28 4.47 -7.36 -5.90
CA ILE A 28 3.03 -7.67 -5.85
C ILE A 28 2.67 -8.81 -6.82
N ASP A 29 3.34 -8.92 -7.97
CA ASP A 29 3.10 -9.95 -8.99
C ASP A 29 3.56 -11.35 -8.57
N GLU A 30 4.47 -11.45 -7.60
CA GLU A 30 4.89 -12.70 -6.98
C GLU A 30 3.99 -13.14 -5.81
N MET A 31 3.07 -12.28 -5.34
CA MET A 31 2.20 -12.58 -4.21
C MET A 31 0.99 -13.45 -4.59
N ASP A 32 0.62 -14.35 -3.67
CA ASP A 32 -0.65 -15.06 -3.79
C ASP A 32 -1.87 -14.16 -3.51
N GLU A 33 -3.02 -14.58 -4.05
CA GLU A 33 -4.28 -13.83 -3.97
C GLU A 33 -4.77 -13.64 -2.52
N GLU A 34 -4.49 -14.59 -1.62
CA GLU A 34 -4.94 -14.51 -0.23
C GLU A 34 -4.16 -13.44 0.53
N ARG A 35 -2.86 -13.36 0.29
CA ARG A 35 -1.99 -12.33 0.83
C ARG A 35 -2.39 -10.95 0.36
N LEU A 36 -2.63 -10.77 -0.93
CA LEU A 36 -3.10 -9.51 -1.51
C LEU A 36 -4.39 -9.04 -0.84
N LYS A 37 -5.37 -9.94 -0.64
CA LYS A 37 -6.62 -9.62 0.05
C LYS A 37 -6.41 -9.16 1.49
N ASN A 38 -5.48 -9.78 2.21
CA ASN A 38 -5.18 -9.41 3.59
C ASN A 38 -4.52 -8.03 3.69
N ILE A 39 -3.59 -7.72 2.78
CA ILE A 39 -2.96 -6.39 2.68
C ILE A 39 -4.03 -5.34 2.38
N ILE A 40 -4.88 -5.60 1.38
CA ILE A 40 -5.96 -4.69 0.99
C ILE A 40 -6.88 -4.38 2.19
N SER A 41 -7.32 -5.40 2.91
CA SER A 41 -8.18 -5.25 4.09
C SER A 41 -7.53 -4.40 5.18
N THR A 42 -6.21 -4.56 5.38
CA THR A 42 -5.43 -3.81 6.37
C THR A 42 -5.34 -2.32 6.00
N LEU A 43 -5.02 -2.04 4.74
CA LEU A 43 -4.90 -0.67 4.22
C LEU A 43 -6.25 0.06 4.21
N GLU A 44 -7.34 -0.60 3.79
CA GLU A 44 -8.69 -0.04 3.88
C GLU A 44 -9.05 0.37 5.32
N ARG A 45 -8.68 -0.47 6.29
CA ARG A 45 -8.93 -0.17 7.70
C ARG A 45 -8.11 1.02 8.17
N ALA A 46 -6.84 1.12 7.76
CA ALA A 46 -5.97 2.24 8.12
C ALA A 46 -6.52 3.57 7.59
N ILE A 47 -6.90 3.63 6.31
CA ILE A 47 -7.45 4.84 5.67
C ILE A 47 -8.75 5.28 6.34
N ARG A 48 -9.63 4.34 6.71
CA ARG A 48 -10.87 4.67 7.44
C ARG A 48 -10.61 5.27 8.82
N MET A 49 -9.51 4.88 9.47
CA MET A 49 -9.14 5.41 10.79
C MET A 49 -8.41 6.75 10.70
N GLN A 50 -7.66 7.00 9.63
CA GLN A 50 -6.88 8.22 9.40
C GLN A 50 -7.04 8.72 7.95
N PRO A 51 -8.20 9.34 7.63
CA PRO A 51 -8.48 9.79 6.28
C PRO A 51 -7.74 11.09 5.99
N GLU A 52 -6.70 11.01 5.16
CA GLU A 52 -6.08 12.15 4.51
C GLU A 52 -6.25 11.99 2.99
N HIS A 53 -6.43 13.10 2.26
CA HIS A 53 -6.63 13.06 0.81
C HIS A 53 -5.53 12.27 0.10
N TYR A 54 -4.30 12.50 0.50
CA TYR A 54 -3.11 11.84 -0.03
C TYR A 54 -3.12 10.32 0.21
N ASN A 55 -3.53 9.87 1.40
CA ASN A 55 -3.65 8.44 1.71
C ASN A 55 -4.70 7.74 0.83
N VAL A 56 -5.74 8.46 0.41
CA VAL A 56 -6.77 7.92 -0.51
C VAL A 56 -6.21 7.77 -1.92
N GLU A 57 -5.42 8.73 -2.41
CA GLU A 57 -4.83 8.69 -3.76
C GLU A 57 -3.79 7.56 -3.90
N ILE A 58 -2.90 7.40 -2.91
CA ILE A 58 -1.94 6.28 -2.86
C ILE A 58 -2.68 4.95 -2.93
N TRP A 59 -3.78 4.84 -2.18
CA TRP A 59 -4.56 3.62 -2.09
C TRP A 59 -5.24 3.24 -3.40
N GLU A 60 -5.83 4.21 -4.10
CA GLU A 60 -6.49 3.97 -5.39
C GLU A 60 -5.50 3.46 -6.45
N GLU A 61 -4.26 3.96 -6.44
CA GLU A 61 -3.21 3.49 -7.36
C GLU A 61 -2.72 2.09 -6.99
N TYR A 62 -2.51 1.81 -5.69
CA TYR A 62 -2.15 0.46 -5.21
C TYR A 62 -3.19 -0.60 -5.62
N LEU A 63 -4.48 -0.27 -5.50
CA LEU A 63 -5.58 -1.13 -5.97
C LEU A 63 -5.59 -1.33 -7.48
N ARG A 64 -5.07 -0.37 -8.26
CA ARG A 64 -4.97 -0.50 -9.72
C ARG A 64 -3.89 -1.49 -10.10
N GLU A 65 -2.70 -1.41 -9.48
CA GLU A 65 -1.61 -2.35 -9.74
C GLU A 65 -1.97 -3.79 -9.36
N CYS A 66 -2.58 -4.00 -8.20
CA CYS A 66 -3.04 -5.32 -7.76
C CYS A 66 -4.02 -6.00 -8.74
N LYS A 67 -4.75 -5.23 -9.56
CA LYS A 67 -5.73 -5.75 -10.54
C LYS A 67 -5.13 -6.05 -11.91
N LYS A 68 -3.87 -5.70 -12.16
CA LYS A 68 -3.17 -5.99 -13.43
C LYS A 68 -2.61 -7.42 -13.49
N ILE A 69 -2.51 -8.08 -12.34
CA ILE A 69 -2.06 -9.46 -12.15
C ILE A 69 -3.25 -10.41 -12.40
#